data_AF-A0A1I6YIS0-F1
#
_entry.id   AF-A0A1I6YIS0-F1
#
_cell.length_a   1.000
_cell.length_b   1.000
_cell.length_c   1.000
_cell.angle_alpha   90.00
_cell.angle_beta   90.00
_cell.angle_gamma   90.00
#
_symmetry.space_group_name_H-M   'P 1'
#
loop_
_entity.id
_entity.type
_entity.pdbx_description
1 polymer ?
#
loop_
_entity_poly.entity_id
_entity_poly.type
_entity_poly.pdbx_seq_one_letter_code
_entity_poly.pdbx_strand_id
1 'polypeptide(L)'
;MEEPREQERGGPVRGEQRGTATAGPPPPDLAGYRGAVDEVVRHLRDGTADPGRAAGPVLARAAATPELRAVLDRVPGGADVALERITRQLSGFRPNPRSNATNPATLLRIALLQQIDVAWWGSVPPFADDEAVRRSPQLTALAPLRRQHRLAFRYRLGTTALPGRARNYAVRRWSPDREPRSSGLSYPLARPAMVGLLNEVAGRFAAAARPWRGTMWVNCIVRSTAVQQRLQQLGYSALLPSAHCTGHAADIEMAWLRRHGVAPALEDVLTAYRDDGVLNVIDEGQAWHVCLSPAHAGRYAAAAPAAPGTWGPA
;
A
#
# COMPACT_ATOMS: atom_id res chain seq x y z
N MET A 1 -2.96 -28.82 75.73
CA MET A 1 -1.57 -29.26 75.59
C MET A 1 -0.96 -28.37 74.53
N GLU A 2 -0.37 -27.27 75.00
CA GLU A 2 0.37 -26.30 74.21
C GLU A 2 1.66 -26.93 73.69
N GLU A 3 2.05 -26.61 72.46
CA GLU A 3 3.42 -26.23 72.06
C GLU A 3 3.48 -25.84 70.55
N PRO A 4 4.52 -25.11 70.06
CA PRO A 4 4.31 -23.76 69.55
C PRO A 4 4.71 -23.55 68.07
N ARG A 5 4.40 -22.34 67.60
CA ARG A 5 4.69 -21.77 66.28
C ARG A 5 6.20 -21.54 66.09
N GLU A 6 6.77 -22.15 65.04
CA GLU A 6 8.03 -21.70 64.46
C GLU A 6 7.79 -20.79 63.25
N GLN A 7 8.55 -19.70 63.26
CA GLN A 7 8.45 -18.53 62.41
C GLN A 7 9.71 -18.50 61.55
N GLU A 8 9.64 -19.01 60.32
CA GLU A 8 10.77 -18.95 59.38
C GLU A 8 10.72 -17.69 58.51
N ARG A 9 11.55 -16.75 58.97
CA ARG A 9 12.39 -15.76 58.28
C ARG A 9 12.32 -15.74 56.74
N GLY A 10 11.95 -14.57 56.22
CA GLY A 10 12.03 -14.20 54.81
C GLY A 10 13.47 -14.15 54.29
N GLY A 11 13.68 -14.78 53.13
CA GLY A 11 14.87 -14.64 52.31
C GLY A 11 14.77 -13.42 51.38
N PRO A 12 15.88 -12.76 51.04
CA PRO A 12 15.86 -11.58 50.20
C PRO A 12 15.54 -11.97 48.75
N VAL A 13 14.55 -11.27 48.19
CA VAL A 13 14.17 -11.31 46.78
C VAL A 13 15.40 -10.98 45.94
N ARG A 14 15.92 -11.97 45.21
CA ARG A 14 16.92 -11.78 44.16
C ARG A 14 16.34 -10.77 43.17
N GLY A 15 16.95 -9.59 43.14
CA GLY A 15 16.63 -8.56 42.15
C GLY A 15 16.75 -9.15 40.76
N GLU A 16 15.62 -9.21 40.06
CA GLU A 16 15.57 -9.40 38.63
C GLU A 16 16.41 -8.30 37.98
N GLN A 17 17.58 -8.71 37.48
CA GLN A 17 18.34 -7.91 36.55
C GLN A 17 17.42 -7.64 35.36
N ARG A 18 16.87 -6.42 35.31
CA ARG A 18 16.25 -5.85 34.12
C ARG A 18 17.26 -5.97 32.99
N GLY A 19 17.05 -6.98 32.13
CA GLY A 19 17.74 -7.07 30.86
C GLY A 19 17.57 -5.75 30.15
N THR A 20 18.68 -5.07 29.89
CA THR A 20 18.75 -3.91 29.01
C THR A 20 18.22 -4.37 27.65
N ALA A 21 16.98 -4.01 27.33
CA ALA A 21 16.45 -4.16 26.00
C ALA A 21 17.37 -3.38 25.06
N THR A 22 18.20 -4.09 24.30
CA THR A 22 18.97 -3.52 23.20
C THR A 22 17.98 -2.83 22.29
N ALA A 23 18.04 -1.50 22.28
CA ALA A 23 17.24 -0.69 21.37
C ALA A 23 17.50 -1.20 19.95
N GLY A 24 16.43 -1.61 19.26
CA GLY A 24 16.53 -2.04 17.87
C GLY A 24 17.15 -0.93 17.00
N PRO A 25 17.63 -1.26 15.80
CA PRO A 25 18.17 -0.26 14.89
C PRO A 25 17.14 0.86 14.66
N PRO A 26 17.57 2.13 14.60
CA PRO A 26 16.67 3.26 14.38
C PRO A 26 15.85 3.06 13.10
N PRO A 27 14.64 3.65 12.97
CA PRO A 27 13.89 3.59 11.72
C PRO A 27 14.73 4.14 10.56
N PRO A 28 14.57 3.62 9.32
CA PRO A 28 15.38 4.07 8.20
C PRO A 28 14.94 5.48 7.79
N ASP A 29 15.88 6.29 7.30
CA ASP A 29 15.57 7.58 6.70
C ASP A 29 14.86 7.38 5.36
N LEU A 30 13.53 7.49 5.37
CA LEU A 30 12.71 7.33 4.18
C LEU A 30 12.81 8.54 3.23
N ALA A 31 13.22 9.72 3.70
CA ALA A 31 13.43 10.87 2.84
C ALA A 31 14.72 10.69 2.03
N GLY A 32 15.82 10.34 2.71
CA GLY A 32 17.09 9.96 2.09
C GLY A 32 16.92 8.80 1.10
N TYR A 33 16.18 7.76 1.48
CA TYR A 33 15.86 6.64 0.59
C TYR A 33 15.18 7.11 -0.71
N ARG A 34 14.14 7.95 -0.63
CA ARG A 34 13.42 8.44 -1.80
C ARG A 34 14.29 9.32 -2.69
N GLY A 35 15.14 10.16 -2.10
CA GLY A 35 16.14 10.94 -2.83
C GLY A 35 17.12 10.04 -3.61
N ALA A 36 17.61 8.99 -2.96
CA ALA A 36 18.49 8.00 -3.60
C ALA A 36 17.80 7.23 -4.73
N VAL A 37 16.52 6.86 -4.58
CA VAL A 37 15.74 6.27 -5.68
C VAL A 37 15.69 7.21 -6.88
N ASP A 38 15.43 8.50 -6.65
CA ASP A 38 15.35 9.49 -7.73
C ASP A 38 16.68 9.66 -8.47
N GLU A 39 17.80 9.61 -7.76
CA GLU A 39 19.13 9.63 -8.37
C GLU A 39 19.40 8.40 -9.25
N VAL A 40 19.11 7.20 -8.73
CA VAL A 40 19.30 5.93 -9.46
C VAL A 40 18.41 5.88 -10.71
N VAL A 41 17.15 6.30 -10.58
CA VAL A 41 16.20 6.35 -11.70
C VAL A 41 16.63 7.37 -12.76
N ARG A 42 17.16 8.52 -12.35
CA ARG A 42 17.71 9.53 -13.28
C ARG A 42 18.88 8.96 -14.08
N HIS A 43 19.79 8.21 -13.45
CA HIS A 43 20.91 7.58 -14.14
C HIS A 43 20.47 6.60 -15.24
N LEU A 44 19.39 5.85 -15.02
CA LEU A 44 18.81 4.97 -16.05
C LEU A 44 18.18 5.75 -17.21
N ARG A 45 17.64 6.95 -16.97
CA ARG A 45 17.06 7.80 -18.03
C ARG A 45 18.14 8.47 -18.88
N ASP A 46 19.23 8.91 -18.24
CA ASP A 46 20.33 9.61 -18.90
C ASP A 46 21.24 8.65 -19.69
N GLY A 47 21.18 7.34 -19.40
CA GLY A 47 21.88 6.30 -20.15
C GLY A 47 21.27 6.05 -21.53
N THR A 48 22.07 6.19 -22.59
CA THR A 48 21.67 6.00 -24.00
C THR A 48 21.53 4.53 -24.42
N ALA A 49 21.68 3.59 -23.51
CA ALA A 49 21.69 2.15 -23.80
C ALA A 49 20.28 1.53 -23.73
N ASP A 50 20.11 0.41 -24.44
CA ASP A 50 18.98 -0.51 -24.26
C ASP A 50 18.70 -0.69 -22.77
N PRO A 51 17.50 -0.34 -22.27
CA PRO A 51 17.18 -0.40 -20.86
C PRO A 51 17.39 -1.78 -20.23
N GLY A 52 17.25 -2.86 -21.02
CA GLY A 52 17.54 -4.22 -20.58
C GLY A 52 19.04 -4.44 -20.28
N ARG A 53 19.93 -3.78 -21.01
CA ARG A 53 21.39 -3.80 -20.78
C ARG A 53 21.83 -2.80 -19.70
N ALA A 54 21.11 -1.70 -19.53
CA ALA A 54 21.42 -0.68 -18.52
C ALA A 54 21.00 -1.08 -17.08
N ALA A 55 20.10 -2.06 -16.93
CA ALA A 55 19.59 -2.50 -15.63
C ALA A 55 20.68 -3.00 -14.68
N GLY A 56 21.67 -3.75 -15.17
CA GLY A 56 22.76 -4.31 -14.36
C GLY A 56 23.61 -3.22 -13.67
N PRO A 57 24.23 -2.31 -14.43
CA PRO A 57 25.02 -1.20 -13.86
C PRO A 57 24.22 -0.29 -12.92
N VAL A 58 22.96 0.01 -13.26
CA VAL A 58 22.08 0.85 -12.43
C VAL A 58 21.77 0.16 -11.09
N LEU A 59 21.53 -1.15 -11.09
CA LEU A 59 21.29 -1.89 -9.85
C LEU A 59 22.56 -2.16 -9.06
N ALA A 60 23.73 -2.27 -9.70
CA ALA A 60 25.01 -2.29 -9.00
C ALA A 60 25.27 -0.95 -8.27
N ARG A 61 24.92 0.19 -8.89
CA ARG A 61 24.93 1.49 -8.21
C ARG A 61 23.96 1.49 -7.03
N ALA A 62 22.73 1.02 -7.24
CA ALA A 62 21.74 0.94 -6.16
C ALA A 62 22.22 0.08 -4.98
N ALA A 63 22.94 -1.02 -5.27
CA ALA A 63 23.54 -1.91 -4.28
C ALA A 63 24.65 -1.22 -3.46
N ALA A 64 25.33 -0.23 -4.02
CA ALA A 64 26.38 0.53 -3.36
C ALA A 64 25.87 1.78 -2.62
N THR A 65 24.60 2.15 -2.80
CA THR A 65 24.00 3.34 -2.17
C THR A 65 23.54 3.04 -0.74
N PRO A 66 24.13 3.65 0.31
CA PRO A 66 23.82 3.35 1.70
C PRO A 66 22.35 3.61 2.07
N GLU A 67 21.77 4.69 1.55
CA GLU A 67 20.38 5.07 1.81
C GLU A 67 19.42 4.00 1.29
N LEU A 68 19.71 3.42 0.12
CA LEU A 68 18.94 2.32 -0.44
C LEU A 68 19.10 1.06 0.40
N ARG A 69 20.33 0.69 0.76
CA ARG A 69 20.64 -0.47 1.62
C ARG A 69 19.89 -0.41 2.95
N ALA A 70 19.84 0.76 3.60
CA ALA A 70 19.19 0.94 4.90
C ALA A 70 17.71 0.50 4.95
N VAL A 71 16.99 0.59 3.82
CA VAL A 71 15.62 0.08 3.67
C VAL A 71 15.61 -1.35 3.13
N LEU A 72 16.42 -1.62 2.11
CA LEU A 72 16.46 -2.91 1.45
C LEU A 72 16.92 -4.05 2.39
N ASP A 73 17.79 -3.78 3.36
CA ASP A 73 18.22 -4.78 4.35
C ASP A 73 17.10 -5.16 5.34
N ARG A 74 16.02 -4.38 5.40
CA ARG A 74 14.84 -4.67 6.25
C ARG A 74 13.76 -5.47 5.54
N VAL A 75 13.88 -5.66 4.22
CA VAL A 75 12.93 -6.51 3.50
C VAL A 75 13.21 -7.99 3.82
N PRO A 76 12.19 -8.88 3.78
CA PRO A 76 12.43 -10.30 3.91
C PRO A 76 13.41 -10.81 2.84
N GLY A 77 14.49 -11.46 3.27
CA GLY A 77 15.59 -11.91 2.42
C GLY A 77 16.74 -10.92 2.26
N GLY A 78 16.62 -9.69 2.78
CA GLY A 78 17.65 -8.66 2.71
C GLY A 78 17.81 -8.03 1.33
N ALA A 79 18.75 -7.10 1.21
CA ALA A 79 18.88 -6.25 0.05
C ALA A 79 19.27 -6.99 -1.23
N ASP A 80 20.15 -7.98 -1.16
CA ASP A 80 20.61 -8.70 -2.35
C ASP A 80 19.47 -9.47 -3.03
N VAL A 81 18.62 -10.14 -2.24
CA VAL A 81 17.43 -10.85 -2.74
C VAL A 81 16.43 -9.87 -3.36
N ALA A 82 16.24 -8.70 -2.74
CA ALA A 82 15.36 -7.67 -3.28
C ALA A 82 15.88 -7.11 -4.60
N LEU A 83 17.18 -6.80 -4.70
CA LEU A 83 17.80 -6.29 -5.90
C LEU A 83 17.77 -7.33 -7.02
N GLU A 84 18.08 -8.60 -6.75
CA GLU A 84 17.99 -9.68 -7.74
C GLU A 84 16.56 -9.82 -8.30
N ARG A 85 15.55 -9.73 -7.43
CA ARG A 85 14.14 -9.72 -7.85
C ARG A 85 13.82 -8.53 -8.76
N ILE A 86 14.30 -7.33 -8.41
CA ILE A 86 14.11 -6.13 -9.25
C ILE A 86 14.83 -6.28 -10.59
N THR A 87 16.05 -6.85 -10.61
CA THR A 87 16.79 -7.16 -11.85
C THR A 87 15.94 -8.02 -12.78
N ARG A 88 15.40 -9.15 -12.28
CA ARG A 88 14.56 -10.04 -13.09
C ARG A 88 13.32 -9.32 -13.64
N GLN A 89 12.70 -8.46 -12.84
CA GLN A 89 11.52 -7.68 -13.25
C GLN A 89 11.87 -6.71 -14.38
N LEU A 90 12.99 -5.99 -14.28
CA LEU A 90 13.43 -5.05 -15.30
C LEU A 90 13.85 -5.75 -16.59
N SER A 91 14.60 -6.85 -16.51
CA SER A 91 15.03 -7.61 -17.68
C SER A 91 13.86 -8.23 -18.45
N GLY A 92 12.77 -8.59 -17.76
CA GLY A 92 11.55 -9.12 -18.36
C GLY A 92 10.54 -8.06 -18.81
N PHE A 93 10.77 -6.78 -18.51
CA PHE A 93 9.76 -5.75 -18.72
C PHE A 93 9.56 -5.41 -20.20
N ARG A 94 8.30 -5.43 -20.61
CA ARG A 94 7.86 -4.95 -21.92
C ARG A 94 6.74 -3.93 -21.72
N PRO A 95 6.91 -2.68 -22.20
CA PRO A 95 5.84 -1.69 -22.15
C PRO A 95 4.55 -2.23 -22.78
N ASN A 96 3.44 -1.99 -22.10
CA ASN A 96 2.12 -2.47 -22.46
C ASN A 96 1.08 -1.41 -22.03
N PRO A 97 0.06 -1.09 -22.84
CA PRO A 97 -1.00 -0.15 -22.44
C PRO A 97 -1.74 -0.49 -21.14
N ARG A 98 -1.65 -1.74 -20.66
CA ARG A 98 -2.23 -2.17 -19.37
C ARG A 98 -1.28 -2.00 -18.19
N SER A 99 0.02 -1.84 -18.43
CA SER A 99 1.03 -1.67 -17.39
C SER A 99 0.99 -0.25 -16.83
N ASN A 100 1.07 -0.12 -15.50
CA ASN A 100 1.20 1.19 -14.86
C ASN A 100 2.59 1.81 -15.14
N ALA A 101 3.62 0.99 -15.32
CA ALA A 101 4.91 1.45 -15.80
C ALA A 101 4.88 1.60 -17.33
N THR A 102 5.19 2.80 -17.82
CA THR A 102 5.26 3.09 -19.26
C THR A 102 6.65 2.88 -19.86
N ASN A 103 7.68 2.89 -19.02
CA ASN A 103 9.06 2.66 -19.38
C ASN A 103 9.84 2.00 -18.22
N PRO A 104 11.03 1.44 -18.48
CA PRO A 104 11.86 0.76 -17.47
C PRO A 104 12.25 1.64 -16.28
N ALA A 105 12.47 2.95 -16.49
CA ALA A 105 12.78 3.87 -15.40
C ALA A 105 11.59 4.07 -14.44
N THR A 106 10.37 4.15 -14.98
CA THR A 106 9.14 4.15 -14.17
C THR A 106 8.97 2.83 -13.42
N LEU A 107 9.24 1.68 -14.06
CA LEU A 107 9.19 0.39 -13.38
C LEU A 107 10.21 0.32 -12.24
N LEU A 108 11.46 0.74 -12.46
CA LEU A 108 12.50 0.76 -11.43
C LEU A 108 12.10 1.64 -10.25
N ARG A 109 11.56 2.84 -10.52
CA ARG A 109 11.05 3.74 -9.47
C ARG A 109 9.97 3.07 -8.62
N ILE A 110 8.96 2.48 -9.26
CA ILE A 110 7.88 1.77 -8.57
C ILE A 110 8.45 0.60 -7.75
N ALA A 111 9.31 -0.22 -8.36
CA ALA A 111 9.86 -1.41 -7.74
C ALA A 111 10.72 -1.08 -6.51
N LEU A 112 11.54 -0.03 -6.56
CA LEU A 112 12.32 0.45 -5.42
C LEU A 112 11.40 1.04 -4.34
N LEU A 113 10.52 1.98 -4.68
CA LEU A 113 9.63 2.60 -3.68
C LEU A 113 8.71 1.59 -2.98
N GLN A 114 8.29 0.52 -3.68
CA GLN A 114 7.52 -0.57 -3.09
C GLN A 114 8.30 -1.37 -2.03
N GLN A 115 9.63 -1.29 -1.99
CA GLN A 115 10.40 -1.96 -0.94
C GLN A 115 10.14 -1.35 0.45
N ILE A 116 9.67 -0.11 0.54
CA ILE A 116 9.15 0.45 1.80
C ILE A 116 7.95 -0.37 2.28
N ASP A 117 7.01 -0.69 1.38
CA ASP A 117 5.84 -1.49 1.72
C ASP A 117 6.22 -2.89 2.17
N VAL A 118 7.21 -3.48 1.50
CA VAL A 118 7.73 -4.82 1.83
C VAL A 118 8.46 -4.79 3.17
N ALA A 119 9.23 -3.75 3.47
CA ALA A 119 9.87 -3.59 4.78
C ALA A 119 8.83 -3.39 5.90
N TRP A 120 7.71 -2.73 5.61
CA TRP A 120 6.65 -2.50 6.58
C TRP A 120 5.76 -3.72 6.84
N TRP A 121 5.39 -4.45 5.80
CA TRP A 121 4.35 -5.49 5.89
C TRP A 121 4.79 -6.86 5.39
N GLY A 122 6.06 -7.04 5.00
CA GLY A 122 6.57 -8.30 4.45
C GLY A 122 6.57 -9.47 5.43
N SER A 123 6.49 -9.21 6.75
CA SER A 123 6.32 -10.23 7.78
C SER A 123 4.86 -10.66 7.98
N VAL A 124 3.90 -9.91 7.47
CA VAL A 124 2.47 -10.25 7.56
C VAL A 124 2.12 -11.26 6.45
N PRO A 125 1.56 -12.42 6.79
CA PRO A 125 1.14 -13.39 5.77
C PRO A 125 0.13 -12.77 4.79
N PRO A 126 0.37 -12.88 3.47
CA PRO A 126 -0.58 -12.39 2.48
C PRO A 126 -1.80 -13.32 2.39
N PHE A 127 -2.93 -12.77 1.94
CA PHE A 127 -4.09 -13.58 1.55
C PHE A 127 -3.74 -14.39 0.30
N ALA A 128 -3.58 -15.70 0.44
CA ALA A 128 -3.18 -16.57 -0.65
C ALA A 128 -4.15 -16.51 -1.85
N ASP A 129 -5.45 -16.59 -1.57
CA ASP A 129 -6.51 -16.66 -2.56
C ASP A 129 -7.74 -15.81 -2.18
N ASP A 130 -8.74 -15.85 -3.07
CA ASP A 130 -9.99 -15.12 -2.94
C ASP A 130 -10.83 -15.54 -1.72
N GLU A 131 -10.71 -16.79 -1.30
CA GLU A 131 -11.45 -17.33 -0.14
C GLU A 131 -10.85 -16.80 1.16
N ALA A 132 -9.51 -16.77 1.25
CA ALA A 132 -8.78 -16.14 2.34
C ALA A 132 -9.16 -14.66 2.48
N VAL A 133 -9.33 -13.93 1.38
CA VAL A 133 -9.83 -12.54 1.42
C VAL A 133 -11.28 -12.48 1.91
N ARG A 134 -12.19 -13.28 1.33
CA ARG A 134 -13.64 -13.20 1.64
C ARG A 134 -13.99 -13.63 3.06
N ARG A 135 -13.25 -14.59 3.63
CA ARG A 135 -13.50 -15.13 4.97
C ARG A 135 -12.66 -14.49 6.07
N SER A 136 -11.78 -13.54 5.72
CA SER A 136 -10.91 -12.92 6.71
C SER A 136 -11.72 -12.10 7.73
N PRO A 137 -11.62 -12.41 9.04
CA PRO A 137 -12.26 -11.60 10.08
C PRO A 137 -11.57 -10.24 10.26
N GLN A 138 -10.38 -10.06 9.67
CA GLN A 138 -9.60 -8.82 9.76
C GLN A 138 -10.07 -7.76 8.74
N LEU A 139 -10.98 -8.12 7.84
CA LEU A 139 -11.50 -7.25 6.80
C LEU A 139 -12.95 -6.87 7.08
N THR A 140 -13.26 -5.60 6.84
CA THR A 140 -14.60 -5.03 6.98
C THR A 140 -15.24 -4.86 5.62
N ALA A 141 -16.53 -5.20 5.51
CA ALA A 141 -17.32 -4.97 4.32
C ALA A 141 -17.61 -3.48 4.10
N LEU A 142 -17.27 -2.98 2.92
CA LEU A 142 -17.50 -1.59 2.53
C LEU A 142 -18.97 -1.32 2.16
N ALA A 143 -19.70 -2.33 1.70
CA ALA A 143 -21.07 -2.14 1.23
C ALA A 143 -22.04 -1.67 2.34
N PRO A 144 -22.03 -2.23 3.57
CA PRO A 144 -22.79 -1.68 4.69
C PRO A 144 -22.41 -0.24 5.02
N LEU A 145 -21.11 0.07 5.11
CA LEU A 145 -20.63 1.43 5.40
C LEU A 145 -21.07 2.44 4.34
N ARG A 146 -21.03 2.05 3.06
CA ARG A 146 -21.52 2.86 1.94
C ARG A 146 -23.02 3.16 2.05
N ARG A 147 -23.84 2.15 2.38
CA ARG A 147 -25.29 2.32 2.55
C ARG A 147 -25.65 3.26 3.69
N GLN A 148 -24.79 3.34 4.71
CA GLN A 148 -24.96 4.21 5.86
C GLN A 148 -24.30 5.58 5.68
N HIS A 149 -23.79 5.91 4.49
CA HIS A 149 -23.06 7.15 4.23
C HIS A 149 -21.83 7.35 5.12
N ARG A 150 -21.19 6.26 5.56
CA ARG A 150 -20.00 6.28 6.43
C ARG A 150 -18.68 6.14 5.67
N LEU A 151 -18.74 6.17 4.35
CA LEU A 151 -17.57 6.27 3.47
C LEU A 151 -17.52 7.67 2.86
N ALA A 152 -16.40 8.36 3.06
CA ALA A 152 -16.15 9.67 2.46
C ALA A 152 -15.61 9.57 1.03
N PHE A 153 -15.10 8.40 0.63
CA PHE A 153 -14.61 8.09 -0.73
C PHE A 153 -15.61 7.25 -1.54
N ARG A 154 -15.43 7.23 -2.86
CA ARG A 154 -16.18 6.37 -3.79
C ARG A 154 -15.33 5.23 -4.30
N TYR A 155 -16.00 4.16 -4.68
CA TYR A 155 -15.40 3.03 -5.36
C TYR A 155 -16.40 2.39 -6.31
N ARG A 156 -15.88 1.69 -7.32
CA ARG A 156 -16.66 0.82 -8.20
C ARG A 156 -16.31 -0.63 -7.90
N LEU A 157 -17.26 -1.54 -8.09
CA LEU A 157 -16.97 -2.98 -8.12
C LEU A 157 -16.48 -3.38 -9.52
N GLY A 158 -15.37 -4.09 -9.58
CA GLY A 158 -14.97 -4.79 -10.80
C GLY A 158 -16.00 -5.88 -11.12
N THR A 159 -16.64 -5.80 -12.28
CA THR A 159 -17.66 -6.79 -12.68
C THR A 159 -17.15 -7.61 -13.86
N THR A 160 -17.11 -8.93 -13.70
CA THR A 160 -16.98 -9.87 -14.83
C THR A 160 -18.35 -10.27 -15.40
N ALA A 161 -19.45 -9.85 -14.78
CA ALA A 161 -20.81 -10.13 -15.23
C ALA A 161 -21.24 -9.22 -16.39
N LEU A 162 -21.98 -9.79 -17.36
CA LEU A 162 -22.48 -9.10 -18.56
C LEU A 162 -23.28 -7.81 -18.26
N PRO A 163 -24.21 -7.77 -17.29
CA PRO A 163 -24.98 -6.55 -17.00
C PRO A 163 -24.09 -5.42 -16.45
N GLY A 164 -23.10 -5.76 -15.63
CA GLY A 164 -22.12 -4.80 -15.11
C GLY A 164 -21.23 -4.23 -16.22
N ARG A 165 -20.83 -5.06 -17.19
CA ARG A 165 -20.10 -4.61 -18.38
C ARG A 165 -20.93 -3.66 -19.24
N ALA A 166 -22.22 -3.96 -19.47
CA ALA A 166 -23.13 -3.11 -20.24
C ALA A 166 -23.32 -1.73 -19.58
N ARG A 167 -23.55 -1.69 -18.26
CA ARG A 167 -23.59 -0.43 -17.50
C ARG A 167 -22.27 0.34 -17.64
N ASN A 168 -21.14 -0.32 -17.42
CA ASN A 168 -19.83 0.32 -17.48
C ASN A 168 -19.54 0.88 -18.88
N TYR A 169 -19.95 0.16 -19.94
CA TYR A 169 -19.89 0.64 -21.31
C TYR A 169 -20.77 1.88 -21.52
N ALA A 170 -22.04 1.82 -21.09
CA ALA A 170 -22.98 2.94 -21.21
C ALA A 170 -22.47 4.20 -20.49
N VAL A 171 -22.05 4.08 -19.23
CA VAL A 171 -21.45 5.20 -18.47
C VAL A 171 -20.23 5.76 -19.18
N ARG A 172 -19.32 4.89 -19.67
CA ARG A 172 -18.12 5.35 -20.39
C ARG A 172 -18.44 6.06 -21.70
N ARG A 173 -19.50 5.65 -22.39
CA ARG A 173 -19.86 6.16 -23.73
C ARG A 173 -20.72 7.43 -23.67
N TRP A 174 -21.55 7.58 -22.62
CA TRP A 174 -22.58 8.63 -22.52
C TRP A 174 -22.32 9.60 -21.36
N SER A 175 -21.44 9.28 -20.42
CA SER A 175 -21.06 10.17 -19.30
C SER A 175 -19.61 9.91 -18.86
N PRO A 176 -18.62 10.09 -19.76
CA PRO A 176 -17.22 9.73 -19.51
C PRO A 176 -16.60 10.44 -18.29
N ASP A 177 -17.18 11.57 -17.87
CA ASP A 177 -16.69 12.38 -16.76
C ASP A 177 -17.36 12.04 -15.42
N ARG A 178 -18.40 11.21 -15.42
CA ARG A 178 -19.18 10.86 -14.22
C ARG A 178 -18.45 9.91 -13.28
N GLU A 179 -17.71 8.96 -13.84
CA GLU A 179 -16.98 7.93 -13.09
C GLU A 179 -15.63 7.64 -13.78
N PRO A 180 -14.59 7.28 -13.01
CA PRO A 180 -13.31 6.89 -13.60
C PRO A 180 -13.40 5.60 -14.44
N ARG A 181 -12.45 5.46 -15.35
CA ARG A 181 -12.39 4.32 -16.29
C ARG A 181 -11.72 3.09 -15.67
N SER A 182 -11.17 3.17 -14.46
CA SER A 182 -10.46 2.09 -13.76
C SER A 182 -11.30 0.83 -13.56
N SER A 183 -10.68 -0.35 -13.47
CA SER A 183 -11.40 -1.63 -13.35
C SER A 183 -12.30 -1.73 -12.11
N GLY A 184 -12.00 -0.98 -11.04
CA GLY A 184 -12.72 -1.01 -9.77
C GLY A 184 -12.22 -2.11 -8.81
N LEU A 185 -12.73 -2.09 -7.57
CA LEU A 185 -12.38 -3.03 -6.52
C LEU A 185 -12.78 -4.46 -6.90
N SER A 186 -11.84 -5.40 -6.77
CA SER A 186 -12.13 -6.82 -6.87
C SER A 186 -12.93 -7.32 -5.67
N TYR A 187 -12.61 -6.80 -4.48
CA TYR A 187 -13.33 -7.08 -3.24
C TYR A 187 -13.75 -5.76 -2.58
N PRO A 188 -15.03 -5.55 -2.24
CA PRO A 188 -15.47 -4.43 -1.42
C PRO A 188 -15.16 -4.68 0.06
N LEU A 189 -13.92 -5.06 0.35
CA LEU A 189 -13.40 -5.40 1.65
C LEU A 189 -12.14 -4.56 1.90
N ALA A 190 -11.95 -4.11 3.14
CA ALA A 190 -10.78 -3.36 3.54
C ALA A 190 -10.47 -3.60 5.02
N ARG A 191 -9.21 -3.49 5.43
CA ARG A 191 -8.88 -3.42 6.86
C ARG A 191 -9.52 -2.17 7.48
N PRO A 192 -9.97 -2.21 8.73
CA PRO A 192 -10.49 -1.03 9.43
C PRO A 192 -9.54 0.17 9.31
N ALA A 193 -8.24 -0.05 9.52
CA ALA A 193 -7.21 0.99 9.39
C ALA A 193 -7.22 1.69 8.03
N MET A 194 -7.38 0.93 6.94
CA MET A 194 -7.48 1.51 5.59
C MET A 194 -8.79 2.29 5.40
N VAL A 195 -9.91 1.84 5.98
CA VAL A 195 -11.16 2.59 5.93
C VAL A 195 -11.04 3.93 6.65
N GLY A 196 -10.49 3.94 7.87
CA GLY A 196 -10.27 5.15 8.65
C GLY A 196 -9.36 6.15 7.92
N LEU A 197 -8.22 5.67 7.44
CA LEU A 197 -7.28 6.45 6.64
C LEU A 197 -7.93 7.05 5.38
N LEU A 198 -8.57 6.22 4.55
CA LEU A 198 -9.15 6.66 3.27
C LEU A 198 -10.29 7.65 3.49
N ASN A 199 -11.04 7.53 4.60
CA ASN A 199 -12.04 8.51 4.99
C ASN A 199 -11.40 9.85 5.37
N GLU A 200 -10.32 9.85 6.16
CA GLU A 200 -9.61 11.07 6.55
C GLU A 200 -8.99 11.76 5.32
N VAL A 201 -8.31 11.01 4.45
CA VAL A 201 -7.75 11.52 3.19
C VAL A 201 -8.85 12.13 2.30
N ALA A 202 -9.97 11.44 2.12
CA ALA A 202 -11.09 11.97 1.33
C ALA A 202 -11.66 13.26 1.90
N GLY A 203 -11.77 13.37 3.24
CA GLY A 203 -12.22 14.58 3.92
C GLY A 203 -11.27 15.76 3.70
N ARG A 204 -9.96 15.56 3.89
CA ARG A 204 -8.94 16.58 3.64
C ARG A 204 -8.92 17.01 2.18
N PHE A 205 -8.99 16.06 1.25
CA PHE A 205 -9.07 16.35 -0.18
C PHE A 205 -10.32 17.17 -0.54
N ALA A 206 -11.50 16.80 -0.02
CA ALA A 206 -12.73 17.54 -0.27
C ALA A 206 -12.68 18.98 0.27
N ALA A 207 -11.92 19.23 1.36
CA ALA A 207 -11.68 20.57 1.86
C ALA A 207 -10.71 21.35 0.95
N ALA A 208 -9.63 20.73 0.50
CA ALA A 208 -8.60 21.35 -0.34
C ALA A 208 -9.06 21.62 -1.79
N ALA A 209 -9.95 20.78 -2.33
CA ALA A 209 -10.42 20.88 -3.71
C ALA A 209 -11.64 21.82 -3.90
N ARG A 210 -12.04 22.58 -2.88
CA ARG A 210 -13.18 23.51 -3.01
C ARG A 210 -12.93 24.53 -4.13
N PRO A 211 -13.95 24.84 -4.96
CA PRO A 211 -15.38 24.54 -4.82
C PRO A 211 -15.86 23.21 -5.46
N TRP A 212 -14.96 22.31 -5.89
CA TRP A 212 -15.35 21.07 -6.55
C TRP A 212 -16.18 20.16 -5.62
N ARG A 213 -17.29 19.64 -6.14
CA ARG A 213 -18.28 18.84 -5.38
C ARG A 213 -18.13 17.33 -5.54
N GLY A 214 -17.07 16.89 -6.22
CA GLY A 214 -16.75 15.47 -6.36
C GLY A 214 -16.14 14.89 -5.07
N THR A 215 -15.61 13.67 -5.16
CA THR A 215 -14.88 13.04 -4.07
C THR A 215 -13.75 12.15 -4.61
N MET A 216 -12.86 11.72 -3.72
CA MET A 216 -11.80 10.77 -4.00
C MET A 216 -12.37 9.42 -4.47
N TRP A 217 -11.72 8.82 -5.46
CA TRP A 217 -12.05 7.50 -5.98
C TRP A 217 -10.95 6.48 -5.69
N VAL A 218 -11.34 5.35 -5.11
CA VAL A 218 -10.44 4.23 -4.80
C VAL A 218 -10.67 3.10 -5.80
N ASN A 219 -9.58 2.70 -6.46
CA ASN A 219 -9.54 1.71 -7.53
C ASN A 219 -9.27 0.30 -7.01
N CYS A 220 -8.44 0.17 -5.98
CA CYS A 220 -8.05 -1.09 -5.37
C CYS A 220 -7.76 -0.88 -3.88
N ILE A 221 -8.00 -1.89 -3.04
CA ILE A 221 -7.57 -1.92 -1.63
C ILE A 221 -6.96 -3.28 -1.34
N VAL A 222 -7.77 -4.33 -1.28
CA VAL A 222 -7.30 -5.70 -1.02
C VAL A 222 -7.22 -6.49 -2.32
N ARG A 223 -6.18 -7.31 -2.45
CA ARG A 223 -6.04 -8.38 -3.46
C ARG A 223 -5.61 -9.67 -2.77
N SER A 224 -5.82 -10.81 -3.43
CA SER A 224 -5.13 -12.05 -3.08
C SER A 224 -3.82 -12.17 -3.86
N THR A 225 -2.89 -13.00 -3.38
CA THR A 225 -1.68 -13.35 -4.12
C THR A 225 -2.03 -13.98 -5.47
N ALA A 226 -3.05 -14.84 -5.54
CA ALA A 226 -3.55 -15.42 -6.79
C ALA A 226 -4.01 -14.36 -7.80
N VAL A 227 -4.75 -13.33 -7.35
CA VAL A 227 -5.16 -12.21 -8.21
C VAL A 227 -3.95 -11.40 -8.67
N GLN A 228 -2.99 -11.13 -7.77
CA GLN A 228 -1.79 -10.39 -8.09
C GLN A 228 -0.95 -11.11 -9.16
N GLN A 229 -0.75 -12.43 -9.02
CA GLN A 229 -0.06 -13.27 -10.01
C GLN A 229 -0.80 -13.28 -11.36
N ARG A 230 -2.13 -13.38 -11.35
CA ARG A 230 -2.93 -13.30 -12.57
C ARG A 230 -2.77 -11.95 -13.28
N LEU A 231 -2.71 -10.85 -12.54
CA LEU A 231 -2.45 -9.53 -13.11
C LEU A 231 -1.04 -9.45 -13.73
N GLN A 232 -0.02 -10.02 -13.09
CA GLN A 232 1.33 -10.13 -13.68
C GLN A 232 1.29 -10.90 -15.01
N GLN A 233 0.60 -12.04 -15.06
CA GLN A 233 0.44 -12.85 -16.28
C GLN A 233 -0.29 -12.10 -17.40
N LEU A 234 -1.21 -11.20 -17.05
CA LEU A 234 -1.91 -10.31 -18.00
C LEU A 234 -1.08 -9.08 -18.42
N GLY A 235 0.16 -8.97 -17.94
CA GLY A 235 1.11 -7.92 -18.28
C GLY A 235 0.94 -6.61 -17.50
N TYR A 236 0.27 -6.64 -16.35
CA TYR A 236 0.26 -5.51 -15.41
C TYR A 236 1.54 -5.53 -14.55
N SER A 237 2.04 -4.36 -14.13
CA SER A 237 3.11 -4.21 -13.14
C SER A 237 2.66 -4.54 -11.72
N ALA A 238 2.04 -5.71 -11.53
CA ALA A 238 1.49 -6.15 -10.26
C ALA A 238 2.57 -6.83 -9.41
N LEU A 239 3.59 -6.10 -8.96
CA LEU A 239 4.78 -6.68 -8.31
C LEU A 239 4.44 -7.47 -7.03
N LEU A 240 5.26 -8.47 -6.72
CA LEU A 240 5.20 -9.28 -5.49
C LEU A 240 6.54 -9.21 -4.74
N PRO A 241 6.54 -9.22 -3.39
CA PRO A 241 5.38 -9.14 -2.47
C PRO A 241 4.63 -7.80 -2.57
N SER A 242 3.35 -7.75 -2.17
CA SER A 242 2.52 -6.54 -2.27
C SER A 242 1.69 -6.28 -1.01
N ALA A 243 1.65 -5.03 -0.56
CA ALA A 243 0.82 -4.61 0.57
C ALA A 243 -0.70 -4.65 0.28
N HIS A 244 -1.13 -4.75 -0.99
CA HIS A 244 -2.52 -5.10 -1.30
C HIS A 244 -2.87 -6.52 -0.86
N CYS A 245 -1.89 -7.44 -0.92
CA CYS A 245 -2.07 -8.84 -0.53
C CYS A 245 -2.14 -9.01 0.99
N THR A 246 -1.66 -8.03 1.75
CA THR A 246 -1.83 -7.98 3.20
C THR A 246 -2.96 -7.04 3.63
N GLY A 247 -3.53 -6.25 2.70
CA GLY A 247 -4.66 -5.35 2.93
C GLY A 247 -4.30 -3.99 3.54
N HIS A 248 -3.04 -3.57 3.44
CA HIS A 248 -2.51 -2.31 3.99
C HIS A 248 -2.22 -1.25 2.92
N ALA A 249 -2.63 -1.49 1.68
CA ALA A 249 -2.48 -0.54 0.58
C ALA A 249 -3.79 -0.22 -0.14
N ALA A 250 -3.79 0.86 -0.90
CA ALA A 250 -4.87 1.26 -1.79
C ALA A 250 -4.33 1.96 -3.04
N ASP A 251 -5.03 1.81 -4.16
CA ASP A 251 -4.77 2.57 -5.38
C ASP A 251 -5.84 3.65 -5.53
N ILE A 252 -5.43 4.91 -5.61
CA ILE A 252 -6.32 6.07 -5.71
C ILE A 252 -6.28 6.61 -7.13
N GLU A 253 -7.44 6.85 -7.73
CA GLU A 253 -7.54 7.34 -9.11
C GLU A 253 -7.05 8.78 -9.25
N MET A 254 -6.01 8.99 -10.07
CA MET A 254 -5.45 10.32 -10.35
C MET A 254 -5.77 10.82 -11.75
N ALA A 255 -5.78 9.96 -12.77
CA ALA A 255 -6.03 10.39 -14.15
C ALA A 255 -7.40 11.05 -14.32
N TRP A 256 -8.45 10.55 -13.68
CA TRP A 256 -9.76 11.21 -13.67
C TRP A 256 -9.73 12.54 -12.93
N LEU A 257 -9.09 12.62 -11.75
CA LEU A 257 -8.98 13.89 -11.00
C LEU A 257 -8.18 14.96 -11.75
N ARG A 258 -7.14 14.57 -12.51
CA ARG A 258 -6.37 15.47 -13.38
C ARG A 258 -7.24 16.07 -14.48
N ARG A 259 -8.12 15.27 -15.10
CA ARG A 259 -9.09 15.78 -16.10
C ARG A 259 -10.09 16.79 -15.53
N HIS A 260 -10.37 16.70 -14.23
CA HIS A 260 -11.20 17.66 -13.49
C HIS A 260 -10.43 18.84 -12.91
N GLY A 261 -9.10 18.92 -13.12
CA GLY A 261 -8.26 20.00 -12.62
C GLY A 261 -8.07 20.00 -11.09
N VAL A 262 -8.45 18.93 -10.39
CA VAL A 262 -8.41 18.87 -8.90
C VAL A 262 -7.35 17.92 -8.35
N ALA A 263 -6.60 17.24 -9.22
CA ALA A 263 -5.53 16.34 -8.77
C ALA A 263 -4.49 17.01 -7.85
N PRO A 264 -3.99 18.24 -8.11
CA PRO A 264 -2.97 18.85 -7.25
C PRO A 264 -3.37 18.90 -5.77
N ALA A 265 -4.64 19.18 -5.47
CA ALA A 265 -5.14 19.18 -4.09
C ALA A 265 -5.05 17.82 -3.40
N LEU A 266 -5.20 16.71 -4.14
CA LEU A 266 -4.99 15.37 -3.58
C LEU A 266 -3.49 15.02 -3.52
N GLU A 267 -2.70 15.45 -4.51
CA GLU A 267 -1.25 15.27 -4.54
C GLU A 267 -0.60 15.92 -3.31
N ASP A 268 -1.02 17.13 -2.95
CA ASP A 268 -0.57 17.85 -1.74
C ASP A 268 -0.94 17.11 -0.46
N VAL A 269 -2.19 16.64 -0.35
CA VAL A 269 -2.65 15.87 0.83
C VAL A 269 -1.84 14.59 0.99
N LEU A 270 -1.66 13.82 -0.08
CA LEU A 270 -0.92 12.56 -0.03
C LEU A 270 0.58 12.79 0.23
N THR A 271 1.14 13.87 -0.32
CA THR A 271 2.53 14.28 -0.07
C THR A 271 2.75 14.64 1.39
N ALA A 272 1.84 15.39 2.02
CA ALA A 272 1.93 15.69 3.45
C ALA A 272 1.94 14.40 4.30
N TYR A 273 1.05 13.44 4.01
CA TYR A 273 1.08 12.13 4.70
C TYR A 273 2.36 11.34 4.45
N ARG A 274 2.96 11.45 3.26
CA ARG A 274 4.24 10.80 2.94
C ARG A 274 5.39 11.39 3.74
N ASP A 275 5.43 12.71 3.83
CA ASP A 275 6.49 13.46 4.49
C ASP A 275 6.39 13.30 6.02
N ASP A 276 5.16 13.16 6.56
CA ASP A 276 4.90 12.79 7.95
C ASP A 276 5.21 11.30 8.27
N GLY A 277 5.60 10.49 7.26
CA GLY A 277 5.90 9.07 7.43
C GLY A 277 4.67 8.18 7.65
N VAL A 278 3.46 8.72 7.47
CA VAL A 278 2.19 8.00 7.63
C VAL A 278 1.95 7.07 6.45
N LEU A 279 2.24 7.54 5.24
CA LEU A 279 2.05 6.80 4.00
C LEU A 279 3.37 6.59 3.25
N ASN A 280 3.49 5.45 2.60
CA ASN A 280 4.28 5.39 1.38
C ASN A 280 3.36 5.75 0.22
N VAL A 281 3.83 6.62 -0.68
CA VAL A 281 3.05 7.12 -1.82
C VAL A 281 3.88 6.95 -3.08
N ILE A 282 3.35 6.24 -4.06
CA ILE A 282 4.01 5.93 -5.32
C ILE A 282 3.13 6.42 -6.47
N ASP A 283 3.67 7.31 -7.30
CA ASP A 283 3.02 7.73 -8.53
C ASP A 283 3.14 6.62 -9.59
N GLU A 284 2.03 5.94 -9.85
CA GLU A 284 1.94 4.93 -10.91
C GLU A 284 1.23 5.46 -12.17
N GLY A 285 1.18 6.79 -12.33
CA GLY A 285 0.60 7.46 -13.48
C GLY A 285 -0.92 7.60 -13.40
N GLN A 286 -1.67 6.53 -13.75
CA GLN A 286 -3.14 6.61 -13.74
C GLN A 286 -3.71 6.67 -12.32
N ALA A 287 -3.08 5.93 -11.42
CA ALA A 287 -3.43 5.87 -10.02
C ALA A 287 -2.17 6.12 -9.19
N TRP A 288 -2.36 6.64 -7.98
CA TRP A 288 -1.31 6.66 -6.97
C TRP A 288 -1.53 5.51 -6.01
N HIS A 289 -0.48 4.73 -5.81
CA HIS A 289 -0.46 3.70 -4.81
C HIS A 289 -0.15 4.33 -3.46
N VAL A 290 -0.91 3.96 -2.43
CA VAL A 290 -0.66 4.37 -1.05
C VAL A 290 -0.59 3.14 -0.15
N CYS A 291 0.38 3.10 0.75
CA CYS A 291 0.54 2.05 1.73
C CYS A 291 0.63 2.68 3.13
N LEU A 292 -0.13 2.16 4.09
CA LEU A 292 -0.19 2.68 5.45
C LEU A 292 1.00 2.18 6.28
N SER A 293 1.72 3.08 6.94
CA SER A 293 2.78 2.72 7.87
C SER A 293 2.23 1.94 9.09
N PRO A 294 2.90 0.86 9.54
CA PRO A 294 2.51 0.10 10.72
C PRO A 294 2.39 0.96 11.98
N ALA A 295 3.23 1.99 12.12
CA ALA A 295 3.24 2.90 13.26
C ALA A 295 1.91 3.66 13.44
N HIS A 296 1.13 3.84 12.36
CA HIS A 296 -0.14 4.57 12.39
C HIS A 296 -1.37 3.68 12.22
N ALA A 297 -1.18 2.38 11.98
CA ALA A 297 -2.28 1.44 11.71
C ALA A 297 -3.31 1.40 12.85
N GLY A 298 -2.85 1.41 14.11
CA GLY A 298 -3.73 1.40 15.29
C GLY A 298 -4.62 2.64 15.38
N ARG A 299 -4.06 3.84 15.15
CA ARG A 299 -4.82 5.11 15.14
C ARG A 299 -5.97 5.06 14.14
N TYR A 300 -5.69 4.67 12.89
CA TYR A 300 -6.73 4.65 11.87
C TYR A 300 -7.71 3.50 12.04
N ALA A 301 -7.29 2.38 12.64
CA ALA A 301 -8.22 1.31 13.00
C ALA A 301 -9.24 1.79 14.03
N ALA A 302 -8.80 2.54 15.05
CA ALA A 302 -9.68 3.11 16.07
C ALA A 302 -10.63 4.18 15.51
N ALA A 303 -10.18 4.96 14.53
CA ALA A 303 -11.01 5.96 13.84
C ALA A 303 -11.98 5.35 12.80
N ALA A 304 -11.86 4.06 12.50
CA ALA A 304 -12.66 3.42 11.47
C ALA A 304 -14.13 3.31 11.91
N PRO A 305 -15.08 3.57 11.00
CA PRO A 305 -16.48 3.35 11.31
C PRO A 305 -16.75 1.86 11.55
N ALA A 306 -17.22 1.50 12.74
CA ALA A 306 -17.61 0.13 13.07
C ALA A 306 -18.69 -0.38 12.11
N ALA A 307 -18.48 -1.51 11.42
CA ALA A 307 -19.56 -2.13 10.66
C ALA A 307 -20.63 -2.68 11.62
N PRO A 308 -21.93 -2.59 11.29
CA PRO A 308 -22.96 -3.23 12.09
C PRO A 308 -22.77 -4.75 12.04
N GLY A 309 -22.79 -5.43 13.19
CA GLY A 309 -23.05 -6.87 13.26
C GLY A 309 -21.92 -7.81 13.66
N THR A 310 -20.88 -7.38 14.38
CA THR A 310 -20.13 -8.30 15.25
C THR A 310 -20.57 -8.07 16.70
N TRP A 311 -21.81 -8.44 16.99
CA TRP A 311 -22.20 -8.73 18.36
C TRP A 311 -21.58 -10.09 18.71
N GLY A 312 -20.74 -10.13 19.74
CA GLY A 312 -20.26 -11.39 20.32
C GLY A 312 -21.42 -12.20 20.91
N PRO A 313 -21.22 -13.51 21.13
CA PRO A 313 -22.26 -14.34 21.76
C PRO A 313 -22.53 -13.81 23.17
N ALA A 314 -23.82 -13.72 23.49
CA ALA A 314 -24.32 -13.50 24.84
C ALA A 314 -23.99 -14.70 25.76
#